data_AF-A0AAU9RXK5-F1
#
_entry.id   AF-A0AAU9RXK5-F1
#
_cell.length_a   1.000
_cell.length_b   1.000
_cell.length_c   1.000
_cell.angle_alpha   90.00
_cell.angle_beta   90.00
_cell.angle_gamma   90.00
#
_symmetry.space_group_name_H-M   'P 1'
#
loop_
_entity.id
_entity.type
_entity.pdbx_description
1 polymer ?
#
loop_
_entity_poly.entity_id
_entity_poly.type
_entity_poly.pdbx_seq_one_letter_code
_entity_poly.pdbx_strand_id
1 'polypeptide(L)' 'MWAVNNAGRGLFKEITEVTAEDYSTIMGTNFESAYHLCQLAHPLFRASGKGSVVFISSIAGLVGLPRLSIYAASKGMPT' A
#
# COMPACT_ATOMS: atom_id res chain seq x y z
N MET A 1 -4.27 -2.88 -20.86
CA MET A 1 -5.05 -3.25 -19.66
C MET A 1 -4.56 -2.41 -18.48
N TRP A 2 -5.41 -2.05 -17.53
CA TRP A 2 -5.03 -1.21 -16.38
C TRP A 2 -5.53 -1.84 -15.08
N ALA A 3 -4.68 -1.88 -14.05
CA ALA A 3 -5.08 -2.24 -12.68
C ALA A 3 -4.80 -1.06 -11.75
N VAL A 4 -5.70 -0.83 -10.80
CA VAL A 4 -5.58 0.28 -9.84
C VAL A 4 -5.60 -0.29 -8.42
N ASN A 5 -4.47 -0.18 -7.74
CA ASN A 5 -4.31 -0.55 -6.34
C ASN A 5 -4.72 0.63 -5.45
N ASN A 6 -6.02 0.73 -5.15
CA ASN A 6 -6.60 1.80 -4.33
C ASN A 6 -6.95 1.36 -2.91
N ALA A 7 -7.03 0.05 -2.63
CA ALA A 7 -7.36 -0.43 -1.30
C ALA A 7 -6.36 0.11 -0.28
N GLY A 8 -6.88 0.74 0.77
CA GLY A 8 -6.06 1.24 1.86
C GLY A 8 -6.86 1.91 2.95
N ARG A 9 -6.27 1.98 4.14
CA ARG A 9 -6.82 2.67 5.31
C ARG A 9 -5.76 3.44 6.06
N GLY A 10 -6.19 4.53 6.70
CA GLY A 10 -5.37 5.31 7.62
C GLY A 10 -5.34 4.69 9.02
N LEU A 11 -4.31 5.04 9.79
CA LEU A 11 -4.25 4.81 11.24
C LEU A 11 -3.59 6.02 11.89
N PHE A 12 -4.35 6.73 12.72
CA PHE A 12 -3.89 7.90 13.47
C PHE A 12 -3.67 7.54 14.94
N LYS A 13 -2.45 7.20 15.30
CA LYS A 13 -2.11 6.69 16.64
C LYS A 13 -0.69 7.08 17.04
N GLU A 14 -0.45 7.34 18.32
CA GLU A 14 0.92 7.55 18.80
C GLU A 14 1.75 6.28 18.63
N ILE A 15 3.03 6.44 18.28
CA ILE A 15 3.89 5.28 17.97
C ILE A 15 4.01 4.31 19.16
N THR A 16 3.93 4.82 20.39
CA THR A 16 3.99 4.03 21.63
C THR A 16 2.72 3.22 21.89
N GLU A 17 1.61 3.55 21.23
CA GLU A 17 0.32 2.89 21.40
C GLU A 17 0.00 1.93 20.25
N VAL A 18 0.78 1.96 19.17
CA VAL A 18 0.66 1.06 18.03
C VAL A 18 0.82 -0.39 18.48
N THR A 19 -0.15 -1.24 18.13
CA THR A 19 -0.09 -2.69 18.41
C THR A 19 0.45 -3.47 17.21
N ALA A 20 0.82 -4.73 17.45
CA ALA A 20 1.17 -5.65 16.37
C ALA A 20 -0.01 -5.92 15.42
N GLU A 21 -1.24 -5.91 15.93
CA GLU A 21 -2.45 -6.08 15.14
C GLU A 21 -2.74 -4.85 14.27
N ASP A 22 -2.52 -3.64 14.79
CA ASP A 22 -2.56 -2.40 14.01
C ASP A 22 -1.57 -2.45 12.85
N TYR A 23 -0.33 -2.89 13.13
CA TYR A 23 0.70 -3.07 12.11
C TYR A 23 0.28 -4.05 11.03
N SER A 24 -0.10 -5.28 11.42
CA SER A 24 -0.50 -6.33 10.49
C SER A 24 -1.69 -5.89 9.63
N THR A 25 -2.69 -5.24 10.24
CA THR A 25 -3.86 -4.76 9.51
C THR A 25 -3.49 -3.70 8.47
N ILE A 26 -2.66 -2.72 8.84
CA ILE A 26 -2.26 -1.63 7.94
C ILE A 26 -1.37 -2.15 6.82
N MET A 27 -0.36 -2.96 7.13
CA MET A 27 0.56 -3.51 6.13
C MET A 27 -0.13 -4.50 5.20
N GLY A 28 -0.94 -5.41 5.75
CA GLY A 28 -1.73 -6.36 4.97
C GLY A 28 -2.65 -5.66 3.97
N THR A 29 -3.33 -4.60 4.41
CA THR A 29 -4.27 -3.86 3.56
C THR A 29 -3.56 -2.95 2.56
N ASN A 30 -2.60 -2.13 3.00
CA ASN A 30 -2.05 -1.04 2.18
C ASN A 30 -0.89 -1.50 1.29
N PHE A 31 -0.16 -2.56 1.69
CA PHE A 31 1.06 -3.00 1.02
C PHE A 31 0.90 -4.40 0.42
N GLU A 32 0.64 -5.41 1.26
CA GLU A 32 0.63 -6.81 0.82
C GLU A 32 -0.46 -7.08 -0.20
N SER A 33 -1.66 -6.52 0.00
CA SER A 33 -2.77 -6.66 -0.97
C SER A 33 -2.38 -6.21 -2.37
N ALA A 34 -1.72 -5.05 -2.49
CA ALA A 34 -1.31 -4.47 -3.75
C ALA A 34 -0.18 -5.28 -4.39
N TYR A 35 0.77 -5.78 -3.58
CA TYR A 35 1.82 -6.69 -4.02
C TYR A 35 1.25 -7.98 -4.62
N HIS A 36 0.35 -8.65 -3.91
CA HIS A 36 -0.27 -9.89 -4.36
C HIS A 36 -1.18 -9.68 -5.58
N LEU A 37 -1.89 -8.55 -5.66
CA LEU A 37 -2.65 -8.20 -6.86
C LEU A 37 -1.75 -8.06 -8.09
N CYS A 38 -0.54 -7.51 -7.94
CA CYS A 38 0.41 -7.45 -9.04
C CYS A 38 0.89 -8.84 -9.49
N GLN A 39 1.16 -9.74 -8.54
CA GLN A 39 1.51 -11.14 -8.86
C GLN A 39 0.39 -11.83 -9.64
N LEU A 40 -0.86 -11.69 -9.18
CA LEU A 40 -2.04 -12.29 -9.82
C LEU A 40 -2.35 -11.66 -11.17
N ALA A 41 -2.11 -10.36 -11.35
CA ALA A 41 -2.36 -9.66 -12.60
C ALA A 41 -1.25 -9.87 -13.65
N HIS A 42 -0.06 -10.30 -13.24
CA HIS A 42 1.09 -10.47 -14.13
C HIS A 42 0.80 -11.34 -15.37
N PRO A 43 0.18 -12.53 -15.28
CA PRO A 43 -0.13 -13.35 -16.45
C PRO A 43 -1.07 -12.63 -17.43
N LEU A 44 -2.03 -11.86 -16.92
CA LEU A 44 -2.98 -11.10 -17.73
C LEU A 44 -2.30 -9.97 -18.49
N PHE A 45 -1.41 -9.24 -17.81
CA PHE A 45 -0.60 -8.20 -18.45
C PHE A 45 0.33 -8.78 -19.51
N ARG A 46 1.00 -9.90 -19.21
CA ARG A 46 1.87 -10.61 -20.17
C ARG A 46 1.10 -11.05 -21.41
N ALA A 47 -0.06 -11.68 -21.24
CA ALA A 47 -0.91 -12.12 -22.35
C ALA A 47 -1.40 -10.95 -23.21
N SER A 48 -1.73 -9.81 -22.57
CA SER A 48 -2.21 -8.63 -23.28
C SER A 48 -1.13 -7.87 -24.06
N GLY A 49 0.16 -8.11 -23.78
CA GLY A 49 1.29 -7.37 -24.36
C GLY A 49 1.38 -5.88 -23.97
N LYS A 50 0.41 -5.36 -23.20
CA LYS A 50 0.34 -3.97 -22.75
C LYS A 50 -0.44 -3.84 -21.44
N GLY A 51 0.24 -3.38 -20.40
CA GLY A 51 -0.30 -3.27 -19.05
C GLY A 51 0.23 -2.05 -18.34
N SER A 52 -0.58 -1.48 -17.44
CA SER A 52 -0.13 -0.48 -16.51
C SER A 52 -0.79 -0.72 -15.15
N VAL A 53 -0.01 -0.50 -14.09
CA VAL A 53 -0.45 -0.64 -12.70
C VAL A 53 -0.31 0.73 -12.04
N VAL A 54 -1.40 1.21 -11.43
CA VAL A 54 -1.43 2.48 -10.71
C VAL A 54 -1.57 2.20 -9.22
N PHE A 55 -0.65 2.74 -8.42
CA PHE A 55 -0.70 2.68 -6.96
C PHE A 55 -1.15 4.03 -6.39
N ILE A 56 -2.10 3.99 -5.46
CA ILE A 56 -2.55 5.19 -4.75
C ILE A 56 -1.71 5.39 -3.48
N SER A 57 -0.76 6.32 -3.56
CA SER A 57 0.13 6.71 -2.46
C SER A 57 -0.42 7.93 -1.69
N SER A 58 0.37 8.45 -0.74
CA SER A 58 0.08 9.60 0.10
C SER A 58 1.35 10.40 0.34
N ILE A 59 1.23 11.71 0.55
CA ILE A 59 2.33 12.58 0.98
C ILE A 59 2.99 12.08 2.27
N ALA A 60 2.23 11.38 3.12
CA ALA A 60 2.73 10.74 4.33
C ALA A 60 3.78 9.65 4.04
N GLY A 61 3.81 9.08 2.83
CA GLY A 61 4.85 8.13 2.41
C GLY A 61 6.18 8.80 2.06
N LEU A 62 6.20 10.12 1.86
CA LEU A 62 7.39 10.91 1.53
C LEU A 62 7.90 11.70 2.74
N VAL A 63 6.99 12.19 3.58
CA VAL A 63 7.32 12.96 4.79
C VAL A 63 6.61 12.37 6.00
N GLY A 64 7.35 12.23 7.09
CA GLY A 64 6.79 11.75 8.36
C GLY A 64 5.79 12.76 8.92
N LEU A 65 4.56 12.30 9.15
CA LEU A 65 3.52 13.09 9.80
C LEU A 65 3.26 12.54 11.20
N PRO A 66 3.03 13.40 12.22
CA PRO A 66 2.69 12.95 13.56
C PRO A 66 1.51 11.97 13.56
N ARG A 67 1.60 10.94 14.40
CA ARG A 67 0.57 9.91 14.58
C ARG A 67 0.28 9.03 13.35
N LEU A 68 1.06 9.13 12.28
CA LEU A 68 0.86 8.37 11.05
C LEU A 68 1.98 7.37 10.76
N SER A 69 2.71 6.90 11.78
CA SER A 69 3.94 6.11 11.61
C SER A 69 3.79 4.90 10.67
N ILE A 70 2.91 3.94 11.00
CA ILE A 70 2.71 2.75 10.17
C ILE A 70 2.04 3.12 8.84
N TYR A 71 1.09 4.05 8.86
CA TYR A 71 0.43 4.49 7.63
C TYR A 71 1.43 5.06 6.63
N ALA A 72 2.31 5.96 7.07
CA ALA A 72 3.42 6.52 6.32
C ALA A 72 4.31 5.41 5.76
N ALA A 73 4.75 4.48 6.61
CA ALA A 73 5.56 3.33 6.19
C ALA A 73 4.86 2.50 5.10
N SER A 74 3.55 2.26 5.23
CA SER A 74 2.77 1.49 4.26
C SER A 74 2.54 2.23 2.92
N LYS A 75 2.63 3.55 2.90
CA LYS A 75 2.41 4.40 1.71
C LYS A 75 3.69 4.82 1.02
N GLY A 76 4.85 4.69 1.68
CA GLY A 76 6.18 4.95 1.11
C GLY A 76 6.65 3.90 0.09
N MET A 77 5.75 3.13 -0.50
CA MET A 77 6.09 2.12 -1.52
C MET A 77 6.79 2.81 -2.70
N PRO A 78 8.06 2.47 -3.00
CA PRO A 78 8.73 3.00 -4.19
C PRO A 78 8.13 2.36 -5.44
N THR A 79 7.86 3.20 -6.44
CA THR A 79 7.37 2.82 -7.77
C THR A 79 8.27 1.82 -8.47
#